data_AF-A0A9P0Q904-F1
#
_entry.id   AF-A0A9P0Q904-F1
#
_cell.length_a   1.000
_cell.length_b   1.000
_cell.length_c   1.000
_cell.angle_alpha   90.00
_cell.angle_beta   90.00
_cell.angle_gamma   90.00
#
_symmetry.space_group_name_H-M   'P 1'
#
loop_
_entity.id
_entity.type
_entity.pdbx_description
1 polymer ?
#
loop_
_entity_poly.entity_id
_entity_poly.type
_entity_poly.pdbx_seq_one_letter_code
_entity_poly.pdbx_strand_id
1 'polypeptide(L)'
;MSSTKSLPAWTNEKVVEFLELYQAHPIIWNASRKDHKNKNLVADAWRNIQQNMKMIYSIEELKKKEKRSLMSTYRLYRKKILDSTRSGSSVDDIFKPNWFAYDLMDSFLAPIYDKTDTYAINTESMKFPDEDSIQNNLSAGEPSVKKRRESEIYEVRAQMKTAVNVLKNISDRPRVEVDEVDGRFILSITGQKD
;
A
#
# COMPACT_ATOMS: atom_id res chain seq x y z
N MET A 1 -6.93 14.88 39.22
CA MET A 1 -8.14 14.51 38.45
C MET A 1 -7.75 14.41 36.98
N SER A 2 -7.38 13.21 36.51
CA SER A 2 -7.03 13.00 35.10
C SER A 2 -8.31 12.68 34.34
N SER A 3 -8.94 13.71 33.77
CA SER A 3 -10.07 13.53 32.87
C SER A 3 -9.57 12.78 31.63
N THR A 4 -10.00 11.54 31.47
CA THR A 4 -9.84 10.78 30.25
C THR A 4 -10.63 11.51 29.16
N LYS A 5 -9.95 12.36 28.37
CA LYS A 5 -10.53 12.93 27.15
C LYS A 5 -10.87 11.76 26.23
N SER A 6 -12.11 11.32 26.30
CA SER A 6 -12.73 10.46 25.29
C SER A 6 -12.56 11.18 23.95
N LEU A 7 -11.86 10.53 23.02
CA LEU A 7 -11.65 11.09 21.70
C LEU A 7 -12.96 11.07 20.91
N PRO A 8 -13.25 12.11 20.11
CA PRO A 8 -14.44 12.13 19.29
C PRO A 8 -14.47 10.97 18.29
N ALA A 9 -15.63 10.34 18.17
CA ALA A 9 -15.85 9.26 17.21
C ALA A 9 -15.58 9.75 15.78
N TRP A 10 -15.05 8.85 14.94
CA TRP A 10 -14.86 9.13 13.51
C TRP A 10 -16.19 9.00 12.77
N THR A 11 -16.87 10.13 12.58
CA THR A 11 -18.06 10.20 11.73
C THR A 11 -17.69 10.23 10.26
N ASN A 12 -18.63 9.94 9.36
CA ASN A 12 -18.41 10.01 7.91
C ASN A 12 -17.95 11.42 7.50
N GLU A 13 -18.53 12.46 8.08
CA GLU A 13 -18.11 13.86 7.87
C GLU A 13 -16.63 14.09 8.23
N LYS A 14 -16.17 13.56 9.37
CA LYS A 14 -14.74 13.67 9.77
C LYS A 14 -13.83 12.86 8.87
N VAL A 15 -14.30 11.74 8.33
CA VAL A 15 -13.55 10.98 7.32
C VAL A 15 -13.43 11.77 6.02
N VAL A 16 -14.51 12.40 5.55
CA VAL A 16 -14.49 13.25 4.35
C VAL A 16 -13.55 14.43 4.54
N GLU A 17 -13.70 15.20 5.64
CA GLU A 17 -12.83 16.33 5.98
C GLU A 17 -11.35 15.89 6.03
N PHE A 18 -11.08 14.68 6.54
CA PHE A 18 -9.73 14.12 6.59
C PHE A 18 -9.19 13.81 5.20
N LEU A 19 -10.01 13.19 4.35
CA LEU A 19 -9.60 12.81 3.00
C LEU A 19 -9.35 14.02 2.10
N GLU A 20 -10.13 15.09 2.24
CA GLU A 20 -9.91 16.35 1.52
C GLU A 20 -8.55 16.97 1.88
N LEU A 21 -8.24 17.04 3.19
CA LEU A 21 -6.93 17.50 3.65
C LEU A 21 -5.81 16.57 3.19
N TYR A 22 -6.02 15.26 3.25
CA TYR A 22 -5.06 14.27 2.79
C TYR A 22 -4.75 14.43 1.30
N GLN A 23 -5.77 14.58 0.46
CA GLN A 23 -5.65 14.82 -0.98
C GLN A 23 -4.84 16.09 -1.25
N ALA A 24 -5.07 17.17 -0.50
CA ALA A 24 -4.33 18.43 -0.63
C ALA A 24 -2.83 18.32 -0.30
N HIS A 25 -2.40 17.25 0.39
CA HIS A 25 -1.01 17.00 0.76
C HIS A 25 -0.42 15.77 0.05
N PRO A 26 -0.19 15.84 -1.28
CA PRO A 26 0.35 14.71 -2.07
C PRO A 26 1.73 14.26 -1.64
N ILE A 27 2.50 15.07 -0.92
CA ILE A 27 3.77 14.65 -0.32
C ILE A 27 3.62 13.50 0.67
N ILE A 28 2.42 13.29 1.23
CA ILE A 28 2.13 12.19 2.15
C ILE A 28 1.91 10.88 1.40
N TRP A 29 1.16 10.90 0.30
CA TRP A 29 0.64 9.68 -0.33
C TRP A 29 1.20 9.38 -1.71
N ASN A 30 1.72 10.38 -2.41
CA ASN A 30 2.26 10.23 -3.75
C ASN A 30 3.76 9.92 -3.70
N ALA A 31 4.09 8.63 -3.83
CA ALA A 31 5.47 8.15 -3.84
C ALA A 31 6.31 8.65 -5.03
N SER A 32 5.68 9.13 -6.11
CA SER A 32 6.38 9.71 -7.26
C SER A 32 6.93 11.11 -6.97
N ARG A 33 6.45 11.80 -5.92
CA ARG A 33 6.99 13.12 -5.55
C ARG A 33 8.38 12.96 -4.92
N LYS A 34 9.33 13.78 -5.37
CA LYS A 34 10.68 13.83 -4.79
C LYS A 34 10.64 14.13 -3.28
N ASP A 35 9.72 15.01 -2.89
CA ASP A 35 9.54 15.47 -1.50
C ASP A 35 8.98 14.37 -0.58
N HIS A 36 8.35 13.32 -1.12
CA HIS A 36 7.78 12.23 -0.31
C HIS A 36 8.86 11.49 0.51
N LYS A 37 10.12 11.48 0.03
CA LYS A 37 11.25 10.89 0.76
C LYS A 37 11.75 11.78 1.90
N ASN A 38 11.38 13.07 1.91
CA ASN A 38 11.80 14.00 2.92
C ASN A 38 10.91 13.87 4.18
N LYS A 39 11.43 13.19 5.19
CA LYS A 39 10.73 12.92 6.45
C LYS A 39 10.25 14.19 7.16
N ASN A 40 10.99 15.31 7.03
CA ASN A 40 10.64 16.56 7.69
C ASN A 40 9.40 17.17 7.03
N LEU A 41 9.40 17.27 5.70
CA LEU A 41 8.25 17.79 4.95
C LEU A 41 7.01 16.92 5.14
N VAL A 42 7.17 15.59 5.17
CA VAL A 42 6.06 14.68 5.47
C VAL A 42 5.53 14.89 6.89
N ALA A 43 6.43 15.08 7.87
CA ALA A 43 6.01 15.36 9.25
C ALA A 43 5.25 16.69 9.37
N ASP A 44 5.70 17.73 8.67
CA ASP A 44 5.04 19.03 8.64
C ASP A 44 3.68 18.97 7.94
N ALA A 45 3.56 18.18 6.87
CA ALA A 45 2.27 17.91 6.22
C ALA A 45 1.27 17.27 7.19
N TRP A 46 1.70 16.26 7.95
CA TRP A 46 0.86 15.63 8.97
C TRP A 46 0.47 16.60 10.09
N ARG A 47 1.39 17.48 10.52
CA ARG A 47 1.08 18.54 11.49
C ARG A 47 0.03 19.51 10.94
N ASN A 48 0.14 19.90 9.67
CA ASN A 48 -0.85 20.77 9.03
C ASN A 48 -2.24 20.11 9.01
N ILE A 49 -2.35 18.83 8.65
CA ILE A 49 -3.62 18.10 8.71
C ILE A 49 -4.17 18.10 10.15
N GLN A 50 -3.31 17.81 11.14
CA GLN A 50 -3.70 17.81 12.55
C GLN A 50 -4.23 19.18 13.02
N GLN A 51 -3.57 20.27 12.61
CA GLN A 51 -3.97 21.63 12.94
C GLN A 51 -5.32 21.98 12.31
N ASN A 52 -5.53 21.63 11.04
CA ASN A 52 -6.81 21.83 10.36
C ASN A 52 -7.94 20.98 11.00
N MET A 53 -7.60 19.81 11.52
CA MET A 53 -8.48 18.96 12.35
C MET A 53 -8.63 19.44 13.81
N LYS A 54 -8.27 20.70 14.10
CA LYS A 54 -8.39 21.34 15.42
C LYS A 54 -7.68 20.58 16.55
N MET A 55 -6.61 19.84 16.22
CA MET A 55 -5.84 19.01 17.16
C MET A 55 -6.69 17.99 17.93
N ILE A 56 -7.85 17.61 17.37
CA ILE A 56 -8.75 16.61 17.97
C ILE A 56 -8.08 15.24 18.01
N TYR A 57 -7.35 14.90 16.94
CA TYR A 57 -6.66 13.63 16.77
C TYR A 57 -5.15 13.81 16.85
N SER A 58 -4.44 12.83 17.41
CA SER A 58 -2.99 12.77 17.32
C SER A 58 -2.53 12.40 15.90
N ILE A 59 -1.31 12.81 15.52
CA ILE A 59 -0.72 12.40 14.23
C ILE A 59 -0.65 10.87 14.10
N GLU A 60 -0.42 10.15 15.21
CA GLU A 60 -0.39 8.69 15.21
C GLU A 60 -1.76 8.09 14.89
N GLU A 61 -2.84 8.69 15.39
CA GLU A 61 -4.20 8.27 15.10
C GLU A 61 -4.60 8.57 13.66
N LEU A 62 -4.24 9.74 13.14
CA LEU A 62 -4.45 10.08 11.73
C LEU A 62 -3.77 9.06 10.82
N LYS A 63 -2.50 8.73 11.10
CA LYS A 63 -1.75 7.70 10.35
C LYS A 63 -2.34 6.30 10.53
N LYS A 64 -2.77 5.94 11.74
CA LYS A 64 -3.39 4.64 12.02
C LYS A 64 -4.71 4.51 11.25
N LYS A 65 -5.52 5.57 11.24
CA LYS A 65 -6.80 5.65 10.55
C LYS A 65 -6.63 5.50 9.04
N GLU A 66 -5.72 6.29 8.47
CA GLU A 66 -5.36 6.25 7.05
C GLU A 66 -4.88 4.87 6.62
N LYS A 67 -3.83 4.34 7.27
CA LYS A 67 -3.17 3.10 6.85
C LYS A 67 -4.02 1.86 7.10
N ARG A 68 -4.73 1.79 8.24
CA ARG A 68 -5.42 0.54 8.64
C ARG A 68 -6.84 0.45 8.15
N SER A 69 -7.57 1.57 8.10
CA SER A 69 -8.99 1.57 7.75
C SER A 69 -9.18 2.00 6.30
N LEU A 70 -8.85 3.25 5.96
CA LEU A 70 -9.21 3.83 4.66
C LEU A 70 -8.48 3.16 3.49
N MET A 71 -7.14 3.04 3.56
CA MET A 71 -6.38 2.43 2.46
C MET A 71 -6.63 0.93 2.31
N SER A 72 -6.86 0.21 3.41
CA SER A 72 -7.20 -1.20 3.35
C SER A 72 -8.52 -1.42 2.60
N THR A 73 -9.55 -0.65 2.97
CA THR A 73 -10.88 -0.71 2.35
C THR A 73 -10.80 -0.31 0.87
N TYR A 74 -10.15 0.81 0.54
CA TYR A 74 -9.99 1.26 -0.85
C TYR A 74 -9.36 0.19 -1.75
N ARG A 75 -8.24 -0.41 -1.30
CA ARG A 75 -7.56 -1.46 -2.06
C ARG A 75 -8.42 -2.70 -2.27
N LEU A 76 -9.24 -3.06 -1.28
CA LEU A 76 -10.17 -4.18 -1.38
C LEU A 76 -11.25 -3.92 -2.44
N TYR A 77 -11.89 -2.75 -2.41
CA TYR A 77 -12.89 -2.35 -3.40
C TYR A 77 -12.29 -2.29 -4.80
N ARG A 78 -11.12 -1.65 -4.96
CA ARG A 78 -10.44 -1.54 -6.26
C ARG A 78 -10.07 -2.92 -6.84
N LYS A 79 -9.56 -3.84 -6.01
CA LYS A 79 -9.28 -5.22 -6.44
C LYS A 79 -10.55 -5.90 -6.98
N LYS A 80 -11.67 -5.76 -6.28
CA LYS A 80 -12.93 -6.38 -6.69
C LYS A 80 -13.46 -5.82 -8.02
N ILE A 81 -13.32 -4.51 -8.25
CA ILE A 81 -13.65 -3.88 -9.54
C ILE A 81 -12.76 -4.44 -10.66
N LEU A 82 -11.45 -4.53 -10.42
CA LEU A 82 -10.51 -5.08 -11.38
C LEU A 82 -10.80 -6.56 -11.69
N ASP A 83 -11.08 -7.36 -10.65
CA ASP A 83 -11.40 -8.78 -10.80
C ASP A 83 -12.71 -8.99 -11.56
N SER A 84 -13.76 -8.18 -11.30
CA SER A 84 -15.03 -8.24 -12.06
C SER A 84 -14.87 -7.79 -13.51
N THR A 85 -13.94 -6.87 -13.78
CA THR A 85 -13.65 -6.40 -15.15
C THR A 85 -12.85 -7.45 -15.93
N ARG A 86 -11.91 -8.12 -15.28
CA ARG A 86 -11.02 -9.12 -15.91
C ARG A 86 -11.72 -10.43 -16.26
N SER A 87 -12.78 -10.81 -15.55
CA SER A 87 -13.50 -12.08 -15.79
C SER A 87 -14.37 -12.11 -17.05
N GLY A 88 -14.34 -11.05 -17.89
CA GLY A 88 -15.15 -10.98 -19.11
C GLY A 88 -16.64 -10.85 -18.84
N SER A 89 -17.01 -10.38 -17.65
CA SER A 89 -18.39 -10.14 -17.25
C SER A 89 -19.00 -9.02 -18.11
N SER A 90 -20.31 -9.08 -18.36
CA SER A 90 -21.03 -8.00 -19.07
C SER A 90 -20.84 -6.67 -18.33
N VAL A 91 -20.94 -5.53 -19.03
CA VAL A 91 -20.80 -4.18 -18.43
C VAL A 91 -21.76 -3.97 -17.25
N ASP A 92 -22.88 -4.69 -17.23
CA ASP A 92 -23.88 -4.68 -16.16
C ASP A 92 -23.47 -5.46 -14.88
N ASP A 93 -22.46 -6.33 -14.95
CA ASP A 93 -21.96 -7.16 -13.84
C ASP A 93 -20.73 -6.57 -13.13
N ILE A 94 -20.29 -5.37 -13.54
CA ILE A 94 -19.14 -4.71 -12.90
C ILE A 94 -19.53 -4.32 -11.47
N PHE A 95 -18.70 -4.72 -10.50
CA PHE A 95 -18.96 -4.44 -9.10
C PHE A 95 -18.92 -2.93 -8.82
N LYS A 96 -20.00 -2.39 -8.25
CA LYS A 96 -20.08 -0.98 -7.83
C LYS A 96 -19.81 -0.84 -6.33
N PRO A 97 -18.80 -0.07 -5.91
CA PRO A 97 -18.56 0.24 -4.52
C PRO A 97 -19.76 0.96 -3.90
N ASN A 98 -20.25 0.50 -2.75
CA ASN A 98 -21.26 1.21 -1.95
C ASN A 98 -20.61 1.96 -0.75
N TRP A 99 -19.35 2.35 -0.88
CA TRP A 99 -18.63 2.99 0.20
C TRP A 99 -18.50 4.49 -0.06
N PHE A 100 -19.06 5.32 0.82
CA PHE A 100 -19.18 6.78 0.64
C PHE A 100 -17.85 7.50 0.33
N ALA A 101 -16.72 6.98 0.81
CA ALA A 101 -15.40 7.57 0.61
C ALA A 101 -14.67 7.03 -0.63
N TYR A 102 -15.22 6.02 -1.31
CA TYR A 102 -14.56 5.36 -2.43
C TYR A 102 -14.25 6.35 -3.54
N ASP A 103 -15.27 7.06 -4.05
CA ASP A 103 -15.13 7.98 -5.19
C ASP A 103 -14.13 9.10 -4.90
N LEU A 104 -14.16 9.64 -3.67
CA LEU A 104 -13.22 10.67 -3.23
C LEU A 104 -11.78 10.12 -3.24
N MET A 105 -11.55 8.93 -2.70
CA MET A 105 -10.23 8.31 -2.68
C MET A 105 -9.74 7.95 -4.09
N ASP A 106 -10.63 7.41 -4.92
CA ASP A 106 -10.31 6.98 -6.27
C ASP A 106 -9.86 8.16 -7.15
N SER A 107 -10.49 9.33 -6.97
CA SER A 107 -10.20 10.55 -7.73
C SER A 107 -8.72 10.96 -7.75
N PHE A 108 -7.96 10.68 -6.68
CA PHE A 108 -6.55 11.04 -6.58
C PHE A 108 -5.60 9.83 -6.49
N LEU A 109 -6.10 8.65 -6.09
CA LEU A 109 -5.28 7.44 -5.97
C LEU A 109 -5.26 6.60 -7.25
N ALA A 110 -6.35 6.54 -8.02
CA ALA A 110 -6.41 5.71 -9.22
C ALA A 110 -5.21 5.94 -10.16
N PRO A 111 -4.82 7.19 -10.49
CA PRO A 111 -3.70 7.45 -11.40
C PRO A 111 -2.33 6.98 -10.89
N ILE A 112 -2.19 6.76 -9.57
CA ILE A 112 -0.96 6.18 -8.98
C ILE A 112 -1.01 4.67 -9.13
N TYR A 113 -2.13 4.07 -8.77
CA TYR A 113 -2.25 2.62 -8.77
C TYR A 113 -2.29 2.02 -10.18
N ASP A 114 -2.80 2.75 -11.18
CA ASP A 114 -2.78 2.34 -12.59
C ASP A 114 -1.35 2.29 -13.16
N LYS A 115 -0.42 3.06 -12.60
CA LYS A 115 1.00 3.06 -13.03
C LYS A 115 1.82 1.96 -12.38
N THR A 116 1.28 1.36 -11.31
CA THR A 116 1.96 0.35 -10.50
C THR A 116 1.18 -0.96 -10.58
N ASP A 117 1.16 -1.61 -11.74
CA ASP A 117 0.48 -2.89 -12.00
C ASP A 117 0.98 -4.08 -11.16
N THR A 118 1.83 -3.88 -10.16
CA THR A 118 2.57 -4.96 -9.48
C THR A 118 2.21 -5.19 -8.01
N TYR A 119 1.25 -4.47 -7.41
CA TYR A 119 0.81 -4.78 -6.05
C TYR A 119 -0.36 -5.76 -6.05
N ALA A 120 -0.10 -7.00 -6.47
CA ALA A 120 -0.93 -8.14 -6.12
C ALA A 120 -0.86 -8.34 -4.59
N ILE A 121 -1.77 -7.70 -3.85
CA ILE A 121 -1.92 -7.97 -2.43
C ILE A 121 -2.69 -9.29 -2.32
N ASN A 122 -2.00 -10.34 -1.88
CA ASN A 122 -2.62 -11.59 -1.44
C ASN A 122 -3.42 -11.32 -0.15
N THR A 123 -4.65 -10.85 -0.31
CA THR A 123 -5.65 -10.76 0.76
C THR A 123 -6.64 -11.90 0.55
N GLU A 124 -6.19 -13.12 0.72
CA GLU A 124 -7.00 -14.32 0.49
C GLU A 124 -7.87 -14.70 1.73
N SER A 125 -8.18 -13.74 2.61
CA SER A 125 -8.95 -14.06 3.84
C SER A 125 -9.68 -12.88 4.51
N MET A 126 -9.85 -11.72 3.87
CA MET A 126 -10.66 -10.66 4.50
C MET A 126 -12.12 -10.77 4.07
N LYS A 127 -12.98 -11.17 5.01
CA LYS A 127 -14.44 -10.98 4.88
C LYS A 127 -14.70 -9.51 4.60
N PHE A 128 -15.54 -9.25 3.59
CA PHE A 128 -15.98 -7.91 3.23
C PHE A 128 -16.66 -7.27 4.44
N PRO A 129 -16.20 -6.11 4.90
CA PRO A 129 -16.93 -5.39 5.92
C PRO A 129 -18.17 -4.76 5.27
N ASP A 130 -19.35 -5.13 5.74
CA ASP A 130 -20.60 -4.39 5.48
C ASP A 130 -20.44 -2.93 5.96
N GLU A 131 -21.27 -1.99 5.48
CA GLU A 131 -21.24 -0.56 5.89
C GLU A 131 -21.09 -0.40 7.42
N ASP A 132 -21.90 -1.16 8.19
CA ASP A 132 -21.84 -1.20 9.65
C ASP A 132 -20.50 -1.71 10.20
N SER A 133 -19.84 -2.64 9.50
CA SER A 133 -18.52 -3.16 9.86
C SER A 133 -17.39 -2.19 9.50
N ILE A 134 -17.59 -1.37 8.46
CA ILE A 134 -16.68 -0.27 8.13
C ILE A 134 -16.79 0.81 9.21
N GLN A 135 -18.01 1.25 9.57
CA GLN A 135 -18.24 2.20 10.66
C GLN A 135 -17.72 1.70 12.02
N ASN A 136 -17.88 0.42 12.33
CA ASN A 136 -17.32 -0.17 13.54
C ASN A 136 -15.79 -0.25 13.53
N ASN A 137 -15.14 -0.55 12.39
CA ASN A 137 -13.68 -0.41 12.25
C ASN A 137 -13.22 1.06 12.27
N LEU A 138 -14.10 1.99 11.89
CA LEU A 138 -13.86 3.41 12.00
C LEU A 138 -13.97 3.90 13.46
N SER A 139 -14.76 3.23 14.31
CA SER A 139 -15.06 3.61 15.70
C SER A 139 -14.21 2.89 16.76
N ALA A 140 -13.84 1.62 16.56
CA ALA A 140 -13.19 0.81 17.59
C ALA A 140 -11.66 1.01 17.65
N GLY A 141 -11.21 1.73 18.67
CA GLY A 141 -9.81 1.79 19.09
C GLY A 141 -9.43 0.62 19.99
N GLU A 142 -9.35 -0.63 19.50
CA GLU A 142 -8.77 -1.73 20.28
C GLU A 142 -7.36 -2.16 19.83
N PRO A 143 -6.48 -2.52 20.79
CA PRO A 143 -5.14 -3.03 20.51
C PRO A 143 -5.13 -4.56 20.46
N SER A 144 -4.34 -5.14 19.55
CA SER A 144 -3.52 -6.37 19.74
C SER A 144 -3.27 -7.13 18.42
N VAL A 145 -2.28 -8.04 18.45
CA VAL A 145 -1.85 -9.01 17.42
C VAL A 145 -0.96 -8.50 16.26
N LYS A 146 -1.04 -7.24 15.81
CA LYS A 146 -0.34 -6.84 14.55
C LYS A 146 1.20 -6.71 14.61
N LYS A 147 1.82 -6.56 15.80
CA LYS A 147 3.27 -6.28 15.91
C LYS A 147 4.17 -7.46 15.50
N ARG A 148 3.71 -8.72 15.65
CA ARG A 148 4.42 -9.93 15.20
C ARG A 148 4.47 -10.10 13.68
N ARG A 149 3.44 -9.61 12.98
CA ARG A 149 3.29 -9.80 11.53
C ARG A 149 4.08 -8.79 10.70
N GLU A 150 4.39 -7.60 11.25
CA GLU A 150 5.13 -6.56 10.50
C GLU A 150 6.62 -6.90 10.41
N SER A 151 7.20 -7.61 11.38
CA SER A 151 8.56 -8.18 11.31
C SER A 151 8.65 -9.30 10.26
N GLU A 152 7.67 -10.21 10.22
CA GLU A 152 7.61 -11.29 9.23
C GLU A 152 7.47 -10.73 7.80
N ILE A 153 6.63 -9.71 7.60
CA ILE A 153 6.49 -9.04 6.29
C ILE A 153 7.79 -8.34 5.87
N TYR A 154 8.51 -7.72 6.81
CA TYR A 154 9.81 -7.11 6.53
C TYR A 154 10.85 -8.15 6.12
N GLU A 155 10.87 -9.28 6.81
CA GLU A 155 11.80 -10.38 6.58
C GLU A 155 11.53 -11.08 5.25
N VAL A 156 10.26 -11.35 4.92
CA VAL A 156 9.84 -11.88 3.62
C VAL A 156 10.23 -10.93 2.48
N ARG A 157 10.05 -9.61 2.66
CA ARG A 157 10.48 -8.62 1.66
C ARG A 157 11.99 -8.57 1.49
N ALA A 158 12.75 -8.72 2.58
CA ALA A 158 14.20 -8.78 2.53
C ALA A 158 14.67 -10.04 1.78
N GLN A 159 14.09 -11.21 2.10
CA GLN A 159 14.40 -12.47 1.42
C GLN A 159 14.05 -12.41 -0.08
N MET A 160 12.92 -11.81 -0.44
CA MET A 160 12.53 -11.66 -1.84
C MET A 160 13.47 -10.71 -2.60
N LYS A 161 13.92 -9.62 -1.99
CA LYS A 161 14.96 -8.75 -2.58
C LYS A 161 16.26 -9.51 -2.82
N THR A 162 16.67 -10.35 -1.86
CA THR A 162 17.87 -11.19 -2.00
C THR A 162 17.71 -12.18 -3.15
N ALA A 163 16.58 -12.88 -3.22
CA ALA A 163 16.29 -13.84 -4.29
C ALA A 163 16.31 -13.17 -5.67
N VAL A 164 15.69 -12.00 -5.82
CA VAL A 164 15.70 -11.23 -7.07
C VAL A 164 17.13 -10.81 -7.46
N ASN A 165 17.95 -10.38 -6.50
CA ASN A 165 19.35 -10.07 -6.76
C ASN A 165 20.16 -11.29 -7.20
N VAL A 166 19.93 -12.46 -6.60
CA VAL A 166 20.59 -13.71 -7.00
C VAL A 166 20.23 -14.09 -8.44
N LEU A 167 18.95 -14.01 -8.80
CA LEU A 167 18.50 -14.29 -10.17
C LEU A 167 19.10 -13.32 -11.19
N LYS A 168 19.19 -12.02 -10.83
CA LYS A 168 19.84 -11.02 -11.68
C LYS A 168 21.33 -11.32 -11.88
N ASN A 169 22.02 -11.72 -10.82
CA ASN A 169 23.43 -12.09 -10.88
C ASN A 169 23.69 -13.41 -11.64
N ILE A 170 22.72 -14.33 -11.70
CA ILE A 170 22.83 -15.55 -12.52
C ILE A 170 22.66 -15.21 -14.01
N SER A 171 21.76 -14.27 -14.33
CA SER A 171 21.58 -13.78 -15.71
C SER A 171 22.81 -13.05 -16.26
N ASP A 172 23.68 -12.51 -15.40
CA ASP A 172 24.90 -11.78 -15.77
C ASP A 172 26.17 -12.66 -15.73
N ARG A 173 26.09 -13.97 -15.45
CA ARG A 173 27.27 -14.86 -15.52
C ARG A 173 27.62 -15.15 -16.98
N PRO A 174 28.89 -14.99 -17.41
CA PRO A 174 29.32 -15.45 -18.72
C PRO A 174 29.16 -16.98 -18.80
N ARG A 175 28.55 -17.45 -19.89
CA ARG A 175 28.34 -18.87 -20.15
C ARG A 175 29.71 -19.51 -20.38
N VAL A 176 30.07 -20.49 -19.55
CA VAL A 176 31.27 -21.30 -19.77
C VAL A 176 30.86 -22.45 -20.69
N GLU A 177 31.31 -22.42 -21.93
CA GLU A 177 31.19 -23.55 -22.85
C GLU A 177 32.42 -24.44 -22.67
N VAL A 178 32.17 -25.75 -22.57
CA VAL A 178 33.21 -26.77 -22.41
C VAL A 178 33.39 -27.42 -23.76
N ASP A 179 34.47 -27.08 -24.45
CA ASP A 179 34.82 -27.69 -25.72
C ASP A 179 35.81 -28.84 -25.47
N GLU A 180 35.55 -29.97 -26.12
CA GLU A 180 36.45 -31.13 -26.14
C GLU A 180 37.30 -31.08 -27.41
N VAL A 181 38.61 -30.89 -27.24
CA VAL A 181 39.60 -30.92 -28.33
C VAL A 181 40.63 -31.99 -27.99
N ASP A 182 40.77 -32.99 -28.85
CA ASP A 182 41.72 -34.11 -28.73
C ASP A 182 41.70 -34.81 -27.35
N GLY A 183 40.50 -35.08 -26.83
CA GLY A 183 40.30 -35.82 -25.57
C GLY A 183 40.71 -35.06 -24.31
N ARG A 184 40.88 -33.72 -24.40
CA ARG A 184 41.10 -32.83 -23.25
C ARG A 184 40.03 -31.76 -23.21
N PHE A 185 39.38 -31.60 -22.05
CA PHE A 185 38.38 -30.56 -21.81
C PHE A 185 39.06 -29.21 -21.56
N ILE A 186 38.73 -28.19 -22.36
CA ILE A 186 39.25 -26.83 -22.20
C ILE A 186 38.07 -25.90 -21.84
N LEU A 187 38.23 -25.11 -20.76
CA LEU A 187 37.23 -24.13 -20.33
C LEU A 187 37.51 -22.78 -20.98
N SER A 188 36.64 -22.36 -21.89
CA SER A 188 36.71 -21.03 -22.51
C SER A 188 35.63 -20.11 -21.91
N ILE A 189 36.03 -18.94 -21.40
CA ILE A 189 35.11 -17.92 -20.90
C ILE A 189 35.00 -16.83 -21.97
N THR A 190 33.85 -16.71 -22.63
CA THR A 190 33.57 -15.59 -23.54
C THR A 190 32.58 -14.63 -22.90
N GLY A 191 32.94 -13.35 -22.84
CA GLY A 191 32.11 -12.31 -22.23
C GLY A 191 32.82 -10.98 -22.07
N GLN A 192 33.21 -10.36 -23.18
CA GLN A 192 33.55 -8.93 -23.23
C GLN A 192 32.27 -8.20 -23.67
N LYS A 193 31.62 -7.48 -22.75
CA LYS A 193 30.56 -6.51 -23.07
C LYS A 193 31.28 -5.23 -23.50
N ASP A 194 31.05 -4.79 -24.75
CA ASP A 194 31.14 -3.37 -25.12
C ASP A 194 30.03 -2.57 -24.42
#